data_AF-A0A8C5DJP7-F1
#
_entry.id   AF-A0A8C5DJP7-F1
#
_cell.length_a   1.000
_cell.length_b   1.000
_cell.length_c   1.000
_cell.angle_alpha   90.00
_cell.angle_beta   90.00
_cell.angle_gamma   90.00
#
_symmetry.space_group_name_H-M   'P 1'
#
loop_
_entity.id
_entity.type
_entity.pdbx_description
1 polymer ?
#
loop_
_entity_poly.entity_id
_entity_poly.type
_entity_poly.pdbx_seq_one_letter_code
_entity_poly.pdbx_strand_id
1 'polypeptide(L)'
;MCFVCSAMNSGSDIELPQTVQFSPDQLILNWTQVHDIGAGLQNMGNTCYLNSALQCLTYTPPLANYMLTRQRSTTCHHKPGFCMTCTMQNHILQVFENSGKVIQPTGVFKALKGIVKHIQYHEQEDSHEFVRHIVNAMQQSCLPGTK
;
A
#
# COMPACT_ATOMS: atom_id res chain seq x y z
N MET A 1 -6.74 4.22 -1.21
CA MET A 1 -7.02 5.02 -0.01
C MET A 1 -6.51 6.43 -0.20
N CYS A 2 -7.36 7.37 -0.63
CA CYS A 2 -7.21 8.75 -0.21
C CYS A 2 -7.82 8.80 1.19
N PHE A 3 -7.00 8.96 2.23
CA PHE A 3 -7.46 9.13 3.61
C PHE A 3 -7.87 10.58 3.89
N VAL A 4 -8.54 11.25 2.93
CA VAL A 4 -9.11 12.56 3.22
C VAL A 4 -10.54 12.34 3.64
N CYS A 5 -10.71 12.21 4.96
CA CYS A 5 -12.00 12.34 5.62
C CYS A 5 -12.62 13.65 5.12
N SER A 6 -13.89 13.61 4.70
CA SER A 6 -14.67 14.84 4.50
C SER A 6 -14.95 15.45 5.88
N ALA A 7 -13.93 16.09 6.47
CA ALA A 7 -14.10 16.95 7.62
C ALA A 7 -14.44 18.35 7.08
N MET A 8 -15.65 18.79 7.39
CA MET A 8 -16.16 20.10 7.05
C MET A 8 -15.27 21.20 7.66
N ASN A 9 -14.67 21.98 6.77
CA ASN A 9 -14.28 23.39 6.91
C ASN A 9 -13.65 23.87 8.24
N SER A 10 -12.31 23.91 8.28
CA SER A 10 -11.57 25.00 8.94
C SER A 10 -10.08 24.99 8.55
N GLY A 11 -9.70 25.85 7.60
CA GLY A 11 -8.44 26.62 7.70
C GLY A 11 -7.10 26.01 7.27
N SER A 12 -7.05 24.97 6.44
CA SER A 12 -5.79 24.58 5.78
C SER A 12 -6.04 24.22 4.32
N ASP A 13 -5.33 24.89 3.40
CA ASP A 13 -5.31 24.66 1.95
C ASP A 13 -4.80 23.25 1.62
N ILE A 14 -5.63 22.24 1.86
CA ILE A 14 -5.46 20.92 1.30
C ILE A 14 -6.30 20.91 0.03
N GLU A 15 -5.64 21.08 -1.12
CA GLU A 15 -6.31 20.98 -2.42
C GLU A 15 -7.13 19.69 -2.49
N LEU A 16 -8.40 19.82 -2.88
CA LEU A 16 -9.28 18.68 -3.09
C LEU A 16 -8.67 17.77 -4.16
N PRO A 17 -8.68 16.44 -3.97
CA PRO A 17 -8.13 15.53 -4.95
C PRO A 17 -8.90 15.68 -6.27
N GLN A 18 -8.18 16.03 -7.34
CA GLN A 18 -8.75 16.24 -8.68
C GLN A 18 -9.41 14.97 -9.25
N THR A 19 -9.09 13.80 -8.69
CA THR A 19 -9.73 12.53 -9.04
C THR A 19 -9.98 11.70 -7.79
N VAL A 20 -11.24 11.33 -7.57
CA VAL A 20 -11.64 10.40 -6.52
C VAL A 20 -11.57 8.99 -7.10
N GLN A 21 -10.50 8.26 -6.81
CA GLN A 21 -10.40 6.86 -7.23
C GLN A 21 -11.27 5.92 -6.38
N PHE A 22 -11.69 6.36 -5.20
CA PHE A 22 -12.47 5.59 -4.24
C PHE A 22 -13.61 6.46 -3.75
N SER A 23 -14.84 6.18 -4.17
CA SER A 23 -15.97 6.85 -3.53
C SER A 23 -16.00 6.44 -2.05
N PRO A 24 -16.10 7.38 -1.11
CA PRO A 24 -16.28 7.06 0.31
C PRO A 24 -17.45 6.08 0.53
N ASP A 25 -18.50 6.18 -0.28
CA ASP A 25 -19.69 5.32 -0.21
C ASP A 25 -19.41 3.86 -0.60
N GLN A 26 -18.28 3.59 -1.26
CA GLN A 26 -17.85 2.25 -1.66
C GLN A 26 -16.87 1.64 -0.66
N LEU A 27 -16.50 2.35 0.41
CA LEU A 27 -15.58 1.86 1.42
C LEU A 27 -16.28 0.89 2.38
N ILE A 28 -15.98 -0.39 2.24
CA ILE A 28 -16.41 -1.41 3.19
C ILE A 28 -15.36 -1.52 4.30
N LEU A 29 -15.72 -1.05 5.50
CA LEU A 29 -14.85 -1.02 6.69
C LEU A 29 -14.60 -2.38 7.32
N ASN A 30 -15.45 -3.36 7.02
CA ASN A 30 -15.35 -4.73 7.51
C ASN A 30 -14.80 -5.67 6.42
N TRP A 31 -14.36 -6.86 6.79
CA TRP A 31 -14.02 -7.91 5.83
C TRP A 31 -15.26 -8.32 5.04
N THR A 32 -15.17 -8.32 3.70
CA THR A 32 -16.27 -8.79 2.84
C THR A 32 -16.40 -10.31 2.80
N GLN A 33 -15.32 -11.01 3.15
CA GLN A 33 -15.24 -12.47 3.18
C GLN A 33 -14.28 -12.91 4.29
N VAL A 34 -14.48 -14.12 4.80
CA VAL A 34 -13.55 -14.73 5.75
C VAL A 34 -12.32 -15.20 4.96
N HIS A 35 -11.14 -14.81 5.43
CA HIS A 35 -9.86 -15.25 4.89
C HIS A 35 -9.12 -16.09 5.90
N ASP A 36 -8.37 -17.09 5.43
CA ASP A 36 -7.35 -17.73 6.25
C ASP A 36 -6.29 -16.70 6.67
N ILE A 37 -5.57 -17.02 7.74
CA ILE A 37 -4.43 -16.21 8.18
C ILE A 37 -3.37 -16.24 7.10
N GLY A 38 -3.13 -15.09 6.47
CA GLY A 38 -2.14 -14.93 5.42
C GLY A 38 -0.71 -15.20 5.88
N ALA A 39 0.19 -15.28 4.90
CA ALA A 39 1.60 -15.57 5.11
C ALA A 39 2.30 -14.62 6.10
N GLY A 40 3.25 -15.16 6.86
CA GLY A 40 4.24 -14.36 7.56
C GLY A 40 5.27 -13.75 6.60
N LEU A 41 5.99 -12.72 7.05
CA LEU A 41 7.04 -12.07 6.26
C LEU A 41 8.42 -12.41 6.83
N GLN A 42 9.33 -12.88 5.96
CA GLN A 42 10.70 -13.16 6.36
C GLN A 42 11.42 -11.84 6.71
N ASN A 43 12.07 -11.80 7.88
CA ASN A 43 12.97 -10.70 8.21
C ASN A 43 14.29 -10.91 7.46
N MET A 44 14.63 -10.00 6.55
CA MET A 44 15.82 -10.07 5.70
C MET A 44 17.00 -9.26 6.25
N GLY A 45 17.01 -8.96 7.56
CA GLY A 45 18.03 -8.17 8.26
C GLY A 45 17.59 -6.73 8.48
N ASN A 46 17.31 -6.33 9.72
CA ASN A 46 16.78 -5.00 10.08
C ASN A 46 15.49 -4.56 9.37
N THR A 47 14.73 -5.50 8.79
CA THR A 47 13.49 -5.21 8.03
C THR A 47 12.20 -5.41 8.83
N CYS A 48 12.29 -5.64 10.14
CA CYS A 48 11.11 -5.92 10.98
C CYS A 48 10.13 -4.73 11.05
N TYR A 49 10.62 -3.49 11.00
CA TYR A 49 9.80 -2.28 10.95
C TYR A 49 8.88 -2.29 9.71
N LEU A 50 9.43 -2.66 8.55
CA LEU A 50 8.73 -2.77 7.28
C LEU A 50 7.76 -3.93 7.31
N ASN A 51 8.17 -5.09 7.79
CA ASN A 51 7.31 -6.27 7.86
C ASN A 51 6.08 -6.00 8.72
N SER A 52 6.27 -5.34 9.87
CA SER A 52 5.17 -4.97 10.77
C SER A 52 4.21 -4.00 10.10
N ALA A 53 4.73 -2.95 9.45
CA ALA A 53 3.91 -1.99 8.73
C ALA A 53 3.15 -2.60 7.53
N LEU A 54 3.79 -3.48 6.76
CA LEU A 54 3.16 -4.19 5.65
C LEU A 54 2.02 -5.10 6.13
N GLN A 55 2.20 -5.78 7.25
CA GLN A 55 1.13 -6.60 7.83
C GLN A 55 -0.05 -5.71 8.29
N CYS A 56 0.22 -4.57 8.94
CA CYS A 56 -0.84 -3.62 9.31
C CYS A 56 -1.64 -3.12 8.10
N LEU A 57 -0.96 -2.75 7.01
CA LEU A 57 -1.62 -2.33 5.77
C LEU A 57 -2.41 -3.49 5.14
N THR A 58 -1.82 -4.69 5.09
CA THR A 58 -2.44 -5.88 4.49
C THR A 58 -3.73 -6.29 5.20
N TYR A 59 -3.78 -6.15 6.53
CA TYR A 59 -4.94 -6.49 7.34
C TYR A 59 -5.88 -5.31 7.62
N THR A 60 -5.71 -4.18 6.92
CA THR A 60 -6.70 -3.09 6.96
C THR A 60 -7.84 -3.41 5.99
N PRO A 61 -9.08 -3.74 6.46
CA PRO A 61 -10.09 -4.36 5.61
C PRO A 61 -10.47 -3.54 4.37
N PRO A 62 -10.67 -2.22 4.43
CA PRO A 62 -10.93 -1.42 3.22
C PRO A 62 -9.83 -1.55 2.16
N LEU A 63 -8.56 -1.63 2.57
CA LEU A 63 -7.45 -1.77 1.64
C LEU A 63 -7.43 -3.17 1.04
N ALA A 64 -7.53 -4.18 1.90
CA ALA A 64 -7.50 -5.57 1.51
C ALA A 64 -8.64 -5.89 0.54
N ASN A 65 -9.89 -5.54 0.91
CA ASN A 65 -11.08 -5.72 0.09
C ASN A 65 -10.88 -5.19 -1.33
N TYR A 66 -10.35 -3.95 -1.44
CA TYR A 66 -10.08 -3.36 -2.75
C TYR A 66 -8.96 -4.10 -3.50
N MET A 67 -7.82 -4.34 -2.85
CA MET A 67 -6.66 -4.93 -3.51
C MET A 67 -6.96 -6.33 -4.02
N LEU A 68 -7.78 -7.10 -3.29
CA LEU A 68 -8.23 -8.44 -3.66
C LEU A 68 -9.13 -8.47 -4.90
N THR A 69 -9.78 -7.36 -5.29
CA THR A 69 -10.56 -7.28 -6.56
C THR A 69 -9.70 -7.36 -7.82
N ARG A 70 -8.38 -7.14 -7.71
CA ARG A 70 -7.41 -7.11 -8.84
C ARG A 70 -7.66 -6.02 -9.90
N GLN A 71 -8.66 -5.16 -9.71
CA GLN A 71 -9.07 -4.16 -10.71
C GLN A 71 -7.94 -3.19 -11.08
N ARG A 72 -7.08 -2.82 -10.12
CA ARG A 72 -5.99 -1.87 -10.37
C ARG A 72 -4.91 -2.40 -11.30
N SER A 73 -4.55 -3.69 -11.19
CA SER A 73 -3.54 -4.32 -12.05
C SER A 73 -3.98 -4.42 -13.50
N THR A 74 -5.28 -4.56 -13.77
CA THR A 74 -5.85 -4.64 -15.12
C THR A 74 -5.96 -3.27 -15.79
N THR A 75 -6.19 -2.20 -15.04
CA THR A 75 -6.37 -0.83 -15.56
C THR A 75 -5.12 0.05 -15.48
N CYS A 76 -4.00 -0.49 -14.98
CA CYS A 76 -2.78 0.28 -14.81
C CYS A 76 -2.07 0.58 -16.14
N HIS A 77 -2.10 1.85 -16.57
CA HIS A 77 -1.37 2.32 -17.75
C HIS A 77 0.10 2.69 -17.53
N HIS A 78 0.60 2.64 -16.29
CA HIS A 78 2.02 2.91 -15.95
C HIS A 78 2.97 1.79 -16.40
N LYS A 79 2.74 1.14 -17.55
CA LYS A 79 3.62 0.10 -18.11
C LYS A 79 4.30 0.62 -19.38
N PRO A 80 5.65 0.58 -19.50
CA PRO A 80 6.63 0.14 -18.50
C PRO A 80 6.95 1.27 -17.50
N GLY A 81 6.67 1.06 -16.21
CA GLY A 81 6.82 2.09 -15.19
C GLY A 81 6.52 1.56 -13.78
N PHE A 82 6.90 2.35 -12.78
CA PHE A 82 6.68 2.01 -11.37
C PHE A 82 5.28 2.43 -10.93
N CYS A 83 4.54 1.54 -10.28
CA CYS A 83 3.25 1.82 -9.68
C CYS A 83 3.18 1.15 -8.30
N MET A 84 3.22 1.95 -7.25
CA MET A 84 3.25 1.43 -5.89
C MET A 84 1.95 0.74 -5.49
N THR A 85 0.82 1.22 -6.00
CA THR A 85 -0.50 0.59 -5.78
C THR A 85 -0.55 -0.81 -6.40
N CYS A 86 0.08 -1.04 -7.56
CA CYS A 86 0.20 -2.38 -8.14
C CYS A 86 1.16 -3.27 -7.33
N THR A 87 2.27 -2.70 -6.83
CA THR A 87 3.20 -3.42 -5.96
C THR A 87 2.51 -3.90 -4.68
N MET A 88 1.74 -3.02 -4.02
CA MET A 88 0.99 -3.36 -2.82
C MET A 88 -0.15 -4.35 -3.10
N GLN A 89 -0.85 -4.22 -4.23
CA GLN A 89 -1.85 -5.20 -4.65
C GLN A 89 -1.24 -6.60 -4.77
N ASN A 90 -0.12 -6.71 -5.49
CA ASN A 90 0.57 -7.99 -5.66
C ASN A 90 1.06 -8.56 -4.33
N HIS A 91 1.56 -7.71 -3.42
CA HIS A 91 1.98 -8.13 -2.10
C HIS A 91 0.82 -8.74 -1.29
N ILE A 92 -0.32 -8.05 -1.22
CA ILE A 92 -1.51 -8.50 -0.49
C ILE A 92 -2.02 -9.83 -1.05
N LEU A 93 -2.06 -9.96 -2.39
CA LEU A 93 -2.42 -11.22 -3.05
C LEU A 93 -1.49 -12.35 -2.64
N GLN A 94 -0.17 -12.12 -2.66
CA GLN A 94 0.80 -13.14 -2.25
C GLN A 94 0.64 -13.55 -0.78
N VAL A 95 0.32 -12.62 0.12
CA VAL A 95 0.08 -12.93 1.54
C VAL A 95 -1.09 -13.90 1.69
N PHE A 96 -2.23 -13.62 1.06
CA PHE A 96 -3.42 -14.47 1.19
C PHE A 96 -3.32 -15.78 0.39
N GLU A 97 -2.63 -15.81 -0.75
CA GLU A 97 -2.40 -17.02 -1.55
C GLU A 97 -1.41 -18.01 -0.89
N ASN A 98 -0.64 -17.56 0.09
CA ASN A 98 0.39 -18.35 0.76
C ASN A 98 0.11 -18.52 2.26
N SER A 99 -1.16 -18.62 2.64
CA SER A 99 -1.60 -18.92 4.02
C SER A 99 -0.76 -20.03 4.67
N GLY A 100 -0.36 -19.79 5.93
CA GLY A 100 0.49 -20.70 6.71
C GLY A 100 1.97 -20.76 6.29
N LYS A 101 2.41 -20.00 5.29
CA LYS A 101 3.81 -19.95 4.84
C LYS A 101 4.51 -18.65 5.25
N VAL A 102 5.80 -18.56 4.92
CA VAL A 102 6.61 -17.35 5.03
C VAL A 102 7.03 -16.90 3.64
N ILE A 103 6.80 -15.62 3.32
CA ILE A 103 7.17 -15.03 2.01
C ILE A 103 8.15 -13.87 2.19
N GLN A 104 8.87 -13.54 1.12
CA GLN A 104 9.74 -12.35 1.06
C GLN A 104 9.05 -11.23 0.27
N PRO A 105 8.84 -10.03 0.84
CA PRO A 105 8.19 -8.91 0.14
C PRO A 105 9.16 -8.19 -0.84
N THR A 106 9.82 -8.95 -1.71
CA THR A 106 10.89 -8.46 -2.61
C THR A 106 10.44 -7.33 -3.54
N GLY A 107 9.19 -7.35 -4.00
CA GLY A 107 8.61 -6.28 -4.82
C GLY A 107 8.53 -4.94 -4.08
N VAL A 108 8.11 -4.97 -2.81
CA VAL A 108 8.06 -3.79 -1.94
C VAL A 108 9.49 -3.30 -1.65
N PHE A 109 10.43 -4.20 -1.35
CA PHE A 109 11.83 -3.83 -1.13
C PHE A 109 12.45 -3.11 -2.33
N LYS A 110 12.21 -3.61 -3.54
CA LYS A 110 12.68 -2.96 -4.77
C LYS A 110 12.04 -1.59 -4.97
N ALA A 111 10.74 -1.46 -4.64
CA ALA A 111 10.03 -0.20 -4.72
C ALA A 111 10.63 0.88 -3.79
N LEU A 112 11.02 0.49 -2.58
CA LEU A 112 11.57 1.41 -1.59
C LEU A 112 12.89 2.03 -1.99
N LYS A 113 13.77 1.27 -2.65
CA LYS A 113 15.00 1.81 -3.26
C LYS A 113 14.72 3.02 -4.16
N GLY A 114 13.57 3.03 -4.83
CA GLY A 114 13.15 4.12 -5.71
C GLY A 114 12.47 5.28 -4.97
N ILE A 115 11.81 5.01 -3.83
CA ILE A 115 11.03 6.00 -3.08
C ILE A 115 11.89 6.75 -2.05
N VAL A 116 12.81 6.04 -1.38
CA VAL A 116 13.60 6.59 -0.27
C VAL A 116 15.08 6.47 -0.62
N LYS A 117 15.66 7.58 -1.07
CA LYS A 117 17.08 7.66 -1.47
C LYS A 117 18.06 7.42 -0.31
N HIS A 118 17.57 7.46 0.94
CA HIS A 118 18.38 7.36 2.16
C HIS A 118 18.24 6.05 2.93
N ILE A 119 17.42 5.08 2.50
CA ILE A 119 17.35 3.79 3.21
C ILE A 119 18.69 3.07 3.01
N GLN A 120 19.52 3.11 4.05
CA GLN A 120 20.65 2.23 4.14
C GLN A 120 20.13 0.85 4.51
N TYR A 121 20.43 -0.14 3.68
CA TYR A 121 19.97 -1.53 3.80
C TYR A 121 20.29 -2.22 5.13
N HIS A 122 21.07 -1.56 6.00
CA HIS A 122 21.61 -2.13 7.22
C HIS A 122 21.12 -1.41 8.48
N GLU A 123 20.27 -0.38 8.38
CA GLU A 123 19.73 0.33 9.54
C GLU A 123 18.25 0.05 9.75
N GLN A 124 17.83 0.04 11.02
CA GLN A 124 16.41 0.00 11.36
C GLN A 124 15.84 1.41 11.16
N GLU A 125 14.70 1.50 10.50
CA GLU A 125 14.00 2.76 10.24
C GLU A 125 12.73 2.84 11.07
N ASP A 126 12.14 4.04 11.15
CA ASP A 126 10.83 4.25 11.77
C ASP A 126 9.71 3.66 10.90
N SER A 127 8.94 2.72 11.47
CA SER A 127 7.79 2.09 10.80
C SER A 127 6.72 3.09 10.36
N HIS A 128 6.53 4.18 11.10
CA HIS A 128 5.56 5.23 10.78
C HIS A 128 6.03 6.04 9.55
N GLU A 129 7.31 6.38 9.47
CA GLU A 129 7.88 7.03 8.30
C GLU A 129 7.75 6.14 7.06
N PHE A 130 8.02 4.84 7.20
CA PHE A 130 7.78 3.87 6.15
C PHE A 130 6.30 3.88 5.68
N VAL A 131 5.33 3.81 6.60
CA VAL A 131 3.89 3.87 6.23
C VAL A 131 3.58 5.14 5.44
N ARG A 132 4.08 6.30 5.91
CA ARG A 132 3.90 7.59 5.23
C ARG A 132 4.43 7.56 3.80
N HIS A 133 5.62 7.01 3.58
CA HIS A 133 6.21 6.87 2.25
C HIS A 133 5.39 5.94 1.33
N ILE A 134 4.96 4.79 1.84
CA ILE A 134 4.17 3.82 1.08
C ILE A 134 2.82 4.42 0.66
N VAL A 135 2.10 5.06 1.60
CA VAL A 135 0.80 5.68 1.34
C VAL A 135 0.94 6.82 0.34
N ASN A 136 1.94 7.68 0.52
CA ASN A 136 2.21 8.77 -0.43
C ASN A 136 2.55 8.24 -1.83
N ALA A 137 3.39 7.20 -1.94
CA ALA A 137 3.73 6.59 -3.24
C ALA A 137 2.52 5.91 -3.91
N MET A 138 1.64 5.27 -3.13
CA MET A 138 0.37 4.74 -3.66
C MET A 138 -0.52 5.88 -4.17
N GLN A 139 -0.63 6.98 -3.43
CA GLN A 139 -1.40 8.15 -3.84
C GLN A 139 -0.84 8.77 -5.14
N GLN A 140 0.47 8.95 -5.23
CA GLN A 140 1.11 9.46 -6.45
C GLN A 140 0.91 8.54 -7.65
N SER A 141 0.93 7.21 -7.44
CA SER A 141 0.65 6.23 -8.50
C SER A 141 -0.79 6.28 -9.02
N CYS A 142 -1.67 7.00 -8.33
CA CYS A 142 -3.07 7.18 -8.67
C CYS A 142 -3.35 8.52 -9.35
N LEU A 143 -2.40 9.46 -9.31
CA LEU A 143 -2.51 10.73 -10.00
C LEU A 143 -2.05 10.58 -11.46
N PRO A 144 -2.70 11.24 -12.43
CA PRO A 144 -2.13 11.37 -13.77
C PRO A 144 -0.78 12.07 -13.65
N GLY A 145 0.28 11.49 -14.23
CA GLY A 145 1.62 12.06 -14.15
C GLY A 145 1.61 13.50 -14.65
N THR A 146 1.93 14.44 -13.76
CA THR A 146 2.32 15.79 -14.17
C THR A 146 3.57 15.63 -15.05
N LYS A 147 3.42 15.99 -16.32
CA LYS A 147 4.53 16.06 -17.28
C LYS A 147 5.52 17.14 -16.86
#